data_AF-A0A8M9P0A2-F1
#
_entry.id   AF-A0A8M9P0A2-F1
#
_cell.length_a   1.000
_cell.length_b   1.000
_cell.length_c   1.000
_cell.angle_alpha   90.00
_cell.angle_beta   90.00
_cell.angle_gamma   90.00
#
_symmetry.space_group_name_H-M   'P 1'
#
loop_
_entity.id
_entity.type
_entity.pdbx_description
1 polymer ?
#
loop_
_entity_poly.entity_id
_entity_poly.type
_entity_poly.pdbx_seq_one_letter_code
_entity_poly.pdbx_strand_id
1 'polypeptide(L)'
;MMSMKAEGAQQKWAAVRGRLGSSQDSDGPQEANLENADAELCIRLLQVPSVVNYSGLRKRLEGSEEAWMVQFLELSGLDLLLEALDRLSGRGCSRIADALLQLTCVSCVRAVMNSSAGIHFIVDNEGYVRKLSQALDTSNTMVKKQVFELLAALSMFSSEGHRLALDALEHYKCVKTQQYRFSVIMNELRSTDNVPYMVTLLSVINALIFSADGLQQRDKMRKEFIGLQLLQLLPKLR
;
A
#
# COMPACT_ATOMS: atom_id res chain seq x y z
N MET A 1 22.42 -20.30 -5.97
CA MET A 1 21.77 -19.99 -4.67
C MET A 1 20.82 -18.78 -4.72
N MET A 2 21.01 -17.80 -5.63
CA MET A 2 20.09 -16.65 -5.77
C MET A 2 18.73 -16.99 -6.40
N SER A 3 18.66 -17.92 -7.36
CA SER A 3 17.42 -18.29 -8.07
C SER A 3 16.30 -18.80 -7.16
N MET A 4 16.64 -19.66 -6.17
CA MET A 4 15.66 -20.24 -5.25
C MET A 4 15.02 -19.21 -4.31
N LYS A 5 15.72 -18.11 -3.99
CA LYS A 5 15.14 -17.03 -3.15
C LYS A 5 14.11 -16.21 -3.92
N ALA A 6 14.35 -15.93 -5.21
CA ALA A 6 13.43 -15.18 -6.05
C ALA A 6 12.13 -15.97 -6.32
N GLU A 7 12.22 -17.27 -6.61
CA GLU A 7 11.04 -18.13 -6.81
C GLU A 7 10.17 -18.21 -5.54
N GLY A 8 10.78 -18.34 -4.36
CA GLY A 8 10.05 -18.36 -3.09
C GLY A 8 9.35 -17.03 -2.77
N ALA A 9 9.93 -15.90 -3.16
CA ALA A 9 9.33 -14.58 -3.05
C ALA A 9 8.12 -14.43 -3.99
N GLN A 10 8.25 -14.85 -5.25
CA GLN A 10 7.18 -14.81 -6.24
C GLN A 10 5.99 -15.70 -5.85
N GLN A 11 6.23 -16.90 -5.31
CA GLN A 11 5.16 -17.79 -4.83
C GLN A 11 4.42 -17.20 -3.62
N LYS A 12 5.15 -16.59 -2.68
CA LYS A 12 4.54 -15.87 -1.55
C LYS A 12 3.70 -14.69 -2.03
N TRP A 13 4.19 -13.95 -3.03
CA TRP A 13 3.48 -12.83 -3.65
C TRP A 13 2.17 -13.28 -4.34
N ALA A 14 2.20 -14.40 -5.07
CA ALA A 14 1.00 -14.98 -5.68
C ALA A 14 -0.04 -15.42 -4.61
N ALA A 15 0.40 -16.01 -3.50
CA ALA A 15 -0.49 -16.40 -2.40
C ALA A 15 -1.13 -15.20 -1.69
N VAL A 16 -0.39 -14.09 -1.59
CA VAL A 16 -0.88 -12.81 -1.04
C VAL A 16 -1.85 -12.14 -2.01
N ARG A 17 -1.55 -12.11 -3.32
CA ARG A 17 -2.47 -11.62 -4.38
C ARG A 17 -3.86 -12.25 -4.29
N GLY A 18 -3.94 -13.58 -4.13
CA GLY A 18 -5.22 -14.29 -4.04
C GLY A 18 -6.06 -13.93 -2.80
N ARG A 19 -5.44 -13.41 -1.73
CA ARG A 19 -6.15 -12.99 -0.51
C ARG A 19 -6.51 -11.50 -0.49
N LEU A 20 -5.87 -10.68 -1.31
CA LEU A 20 -6.08 -9.22 -1.35
C LEU A 20 -7.06 -8.74 -2.41
N GLY A 21 -7.51 -9.58 -3.36
CA GLY A 21 -8.29 -9.11 -4.51
C GLY A 21 -9.42 -10.04 -4.96
N SER A 22 -10.66 -9.65 -4.65
CA SER A 22 -11.80 -9.74 -5.58
C SER A 22 -12.97 -8.89 -5.06
N SER A 23 -12.92 -7.58 -5.28
CA SER A 23 -14.13 -6.74 -5.30
C SER A 23 -14.25 -6.18 -6.71
N GLN A 24 -15.04 -6.86 -7.53
CA GLN A 24 -15.46 -6.38 -8.84
C GLN A 24 -16.70 -5.50 -8.61
N ASP A 25 -16.51 -4.19 -8.54
CA ASP A 25 -17.62 -3.23 -8.68
C ASP A 25 -17.62 -2.73 -10.13
N SER A 26 -18.58 -3.23 -10.91
CA SER A 26 -18.68 -3.04 -12.37
C SER A 26 -19.53 -1.83 -12.80
N ASP A 27 -19.71 -0.81 -11.95
CA ASP A 27 -20.43 0.43 -12.32
C ASP A 27 -19.53 1.67 -12.08
N GLY A 28 -18.60 1.93 -13.01
CA GLY A 28 -17.63 3.02 -12.90
C GLY A 28 -17.89 4.19 -13.87
N PRO A 29 -17.68 5.46 -13.46
CA PRO A 29 -17.84 6.64 -14.32
C PRO A 29 -16.88 6.64 -15.52
N GLN A 30 -17.31 7.27 -16.62
CA GLN A 30 -16.59 7.39 -17.91
C GLN A 30 -15.10 7.68 -17.72
N GLU A 31 -14.27 6.65 -17.88
CA GLU A 31 -12.83 6.70 -17.65
C GLU A 31 -12.10 7.26 -18.88
N ALA A 32 -10.92 7.87 -18.69
CA ALA A 32 -10.09 8.27 -19.82
C ALA A 32 -9.62 7.00 -20.55
N ASN A 33 -9.82 6.94 -21.87
CA ASN A 33 -9.26 5.86 -22.67
C ASN A 33 -7.75 6.07 -22.84
N LEU A 34 -6.97 5.42 -21.96
CA LEU A 34 -5.52 5.45 -21.96
C LEU A 34 -4.89 4.12 -22.37
N GLU A 35 -5.66 3.17 -22.93
CA GLU A 35 -5.20 1.80 -23.23
C GLU A 35 -3.89 1.79 -24.04
N ASN A 36 -3.76 2.69 -25.01
CA ASN A 36 -2.57 2.84 -25.86
C ASN A 36 -1.77 4.12 -25.57
N ALA A 37 -2.02 4.81 -24.46
CA ALA A 37 -1.28 6.03 -24.11
C ALA A 37 0.19 5.71 -23.80
N ASP A 38 1.09 6.58 -24.26
CA ASP A 38 2.49 6.54 -23.86
C ASP A 38 2.66 7.02 -22.41
N ALA A 39 3.82 6.71 -21.82
CA ALA A 39 4.10 7.07 -20.43
C ALA A 39 4.10 8.59 -20.21
N GLU A 40 4.54 9.37 -21.20
CA GLU A 40 4.63 10.83 -21.11
C GLU A 40 3.24 11.50 -21.04
N LEU A 41 2.29 11.06 -21.86
CA LEU A 41 0.90 11.50 -21.83
C LEU A 41 0.26 11.17 -20.49
N CYS A 42 0.46 9.95 -19.99
CA CYS A 42 0.00 9.55 -18.66
C CYS A 42 0.55 10.46 -17.55
N ILE A 43 1.81 10.85 -17.63
CA ILE A 43 2.45 11.76 -16.68
C ILE A 43 1.90 13.18 -16.77
N ARG A 44 1.66 13.69 -17.98
CA ARG A 44 0.99 15.00 -18.15
C ARG A 44 -0.42 14.99 -17.58
N LEU A 45 -1.15 13.88 -17.72
CA LEU A 45 -2.48 13.72 -17.13
C LEU A 45 -2.46 13.60 -15.60
N LEU A 46 -1.38 13.09 -14.99
CA LEU A 46 -1.20 13.08 -13.54
C LEU A 46 -1.18 14.50 -12.93
N GLN A 47 -0.74 15.50 -13.71
CA GLN A 47 -0.73 16.91 -13.31
C GLN A 47 -2.13 17.55 -13.32
N VAL A 48 -3.14 16.86 -13.84
CA VAL A 48 -4.56 17.27 -13.81
C VAL A 48 -5.33 16.27 -12.94
N PRO A 49 -5.37 16.45 -11.60
CA PRO A 49 -6.01 15.49 -10.70
C PRO A 49 -7.50 15.38 -10.97
N SER A 50 -7.92 14.22 -11.48
CA SER A 50 -9.33 13.88 -11.67
C SER A 50 -9.50 12.37 -11.56
N VAL A 51 -10.69 11.94 -11.11
CA VAL A 51 -11.01 10.51 -10.98
C VAL A 51 -10.89 9.81 -12.34
N VAL A 52 -11.28 10.50 -13.42
CA VAL A 52 -11.23 10.04 -14.81
C VAL A 52 -9.79 9.79 -15.29
N ASN A 53 -8.86 10.69 -14.98
CA ASN A 53 -7.45 10.53 -15.34
C ASN A 53 -6.80 9.41 -14.55
N TYR A 54 -7.06 9.34 -13.24
CA TYR A 54 -6.46 8.29 -12.40
C TYR A 54 -7.07 6.92 -12.68
N SER A 55 -8.36 6.83 -13.03
CA SER A 55 -8.98 5.54 -13.37
C SER A 55 -8.46 5.00 -14.71
N GLY A 56 -8.33 5.88 -15.72
CA GLY A 56 -7.69 5.54 -16.99
C GLY A 56 -6.23 5.14 -16.79
N LEU A 57 -5.49 5.87 -15.95
CA LEU A 57 -4.09 5.56 -15.65
C LEU A 57 -3.95 4.22 -14.93
N ARG A 58 -4.80 3.94 -13.94
CA ARG A 58 -4.84 2.65 -13.24
C ARG A 58 -4.97 1.51 -14.23
N LYS A 59 -5.94 1.57 -15.16
CA LYS A 59 -6.11 0.52 -16.19
C LYS A 59 -4.88 0.39 -17.07
N ARG A 60 -4.27 1.51 -17.47
CA ARG A 60 -3.05 1.52 -18.28
C ARG A 60 -1.86 0.89 -17.55
N LEU A 61 -1.74 1.10 -16.24
CA LEU A 61 -0.72 0.49 -15.36
C LEU A 61 -0.98 -1.01 -15.14
N GLU A 62 -2.24 -1.42 -14.97
CA GLU A 62 -2.62 -2.82 -14.77
C GLU A 62 -2.36 -3.68 -16.01
N GLY A 63 -2.59 -3.12 -17.21
CA GLY A 63 -2.35 -3.78 -18.49
C GLY A 63 -0.98 -3.51 -19.12
N SER A 64 -0.08 -2.77 -18.45
CA SER A 64 1.19 -2.38 -19.08
C SER A 64 2.19 -3.52 -19.20
N GLU A 65 2.89 -3.55 -20.33
CA GLU A 65 4.13 -4.32 -20.49
C GLU A 65 5.26 -3.76 -19.62
N GLU A 66 6.25 -4.60 -19.32
CA GLU A 66 7.38 -4.26 -18.45
C GLU A 66 8.16 -3.03 -18.95
N ALA A 67 8.42 -2.93 -20.26
CA ALA A 67 9.13 -1.79 -20.85
C ALA A 67 8.40 -0.46 -20.62
N TRP A 68 7.07 -0.46 -20.73
CA TRP A 68 6.27 0.74 -20.48
C TRP A 68 6.29 1.12 -18.99
N MET A 69 6.19 0.13 -18.09
CA MET A 69 6.26 0.37 -16.64
C MET A 69 7.62 0.97 -16.25
N VAL A 70 8.72 0.45 -16.79
CA VAL A 70 10.07 1.01 -16.58
C VAL A 70 10.12 2.47 -17.05
N GLN A 71 9.64 2.76 -18.26
CA GLN A 71 9.61 4.15 -18.77
C GLN A 71 8.77 5.08 -17.88
N PHE A 72 7.61 4.62 -17.40
CA PHE A 72 6.78 5.40 -16.48
C PHE A 72 7.50 5.72 -15.16
N LEU A 73 8.26 4.77 -14.62
CA LEU A 73 9.05 4.95 -13.40
C LEU A 73 10.26 5.88 -13.61
N GLU A 74 10.99 5.71 -14.71
CA GLU A 74 12.12 6.57 -15.09
C GLU A 74 11.71 8.02 -15.31
N LEU A 75 10.50 8.24 -15.84
CA LEU A 75 9.90 9.56 -15.98
C LEU A 75 9.25 10.09 -14.67
N SER A 76 9.58 9.49 -13.51
CA SER A 76 9.10 9.92 -12.18
C SER A 76 7.57 9.81 -11.98
N GLY A 77 6.89 8.92 -12.71
CA GLY A 77 5.44 8.74 -12.61
C GLY A 77 4.98 8.30 -11.22
N LEU A 78 5.78 7.48 -10.52
CA LEU A 78 5.50 7.07 -9.13
C LEU A 78 5.65 8.22 -8.14
N ASP A 79 6.63 9.11 -8.33
CA ASP A 79 6.79 10.30 -7.50
C ASP A 79 5.56 11.21 -7.58
N LEU A 80 5.04 11.43 -8.79
CA LEU A 80 3.84 12.24 -9.01
C LEU A 80 2.59 11.61 -8.37
N LEU A 81 2.46 10.28 -8.43
CA LEU A 81 1.37 9.56 -7.76
C LEU A 81 1.44 9.73 -6.23
N LEU A 82 2.63 9.60 -5.64
CA LEU A 82 2.79 9.71 -4.19
C LEU A 82 2.67 11.16 -3.72
N GLU A 83 3.14 12.14 -4.50
CA GLU A 83 2.91 13.56 -4.24
C GLU A 83 1.43 13.93 -4.36
N ALA A 84 0.72 13.38 -5.35
CA ALA A 84 -0.73 13.54 -5.44
C ALA A 84 -1.43 12.96 -4.21
N LEU A 85 -1.02 11.77 -3.77
CA LEU A 85 -1.60 11.12 -2.60
C LEU A 85 -1.37 11.92 -1.31
N ASP A 86 -0.16 12.44 -1.10
CA ASP A 86 0.19 13.29 0.04
C ASP A 86 -0.67 14.58 0.08
N ARG A 87 -0.82 15.24 -1.08
CA ARG A 87 -1.70 16.42 -1.24
C ARG A 87 -3.18 16.14 -0.96
N LEU A 88 -3.62 14.89 -1.10
CA LEU A 88 -4.99 14.44 -0.82
C LEU A 88 -5.18 14.02 0.64
N SER A 89 -4.16 13.44 1.28
CA SER A 89 -4.21 12.99 2.69
C SER A 89 -4.32 14.15 3.68
N GLY A 90 -3.59 15.26 3.47
CA GLY A 90 -3.64 16.42 4.38
C GLY A 90 -4.93 17.25 4.34
N ARG A 91 -5.78 17.06 3.32
CA ARG A 91 -7.07 17.75 3.23
C ARG A 91 -8.09 16.91 3.97
N GLY A 92 -8.64 17.40 5.08
CA GLY A 92 -9.85 16.81 5.67
C GLY A 92 -10.85 16.57 4.54
N CYS A 93 -11.21 15.30 4.31
CA CYS A 93 -11.88 14.88 3.08
C CYS A 93 -13.33 15.42 3.06
N SER A 94 -13.49 16.67 2.64
CA SER A 94 -14.76 17.40 2.74
C SER A 94 -15.76 16.99 1.67
N ARG A 95 -15.28 16.41 0.56
CA ARG A 95 -16.09 16.04 -0.61
C ARG A 95 -15.90 14.57 -0.97
N ILE A 96 -16.98 13.95 -1.43
CA ILE A 96 -16.98 12.57 -1.96
C ILE A 96 -15.99 12.45 -3.12
N ALA A 97 -15.89 13.47 -3.98
CA ALA A 97 -14.96 13.49 -5.09
C ALA A 97 -13.48 13.38 -4.66
N ASP A 98 -13.10 14.03 -3.55
CA ASP A 98 -11.73 13.95 -3.01
C ASP A 98 -11.44 12.54 -2.47
N ALA A 99 -12.43 11.91 -1.82
CA ALA A 99 -12.32 10.55 -1.32
C ALA A 99 -12.13 9.54 -2.47
N LEU A 100 -12.93 9.70 -3.54
CA LEU A 100 -12.81 8.87 -4.74
C LEU A 100 -11.45 9.08 -5.42
N LEU A 101 -11.03 10.34 -5.59
CA LEU A 101 -9.73 10.66 -6.18
C LEU A 101 -8.57 10.05 -5.39
N GLN A 102 -8.60 10.13 -4.06
CA GLN A 102 -7.61 9.52 -3.18
C GLN A 102 -7.59 7.99 -3.34
N LEU A 103 -8.76 7.35 -3.37
CA LEU A 103 -8.87 5.89 -3.56
C LEU A 103 -8.34 5.44 -4.92
N THR A 104 -8.67 6.17 -5.99
CA THR A 104 -8.17 5.86 -7.34
C THR A 104 -6.66 6.09 -7.43
N CYS A 105 -6.12 7.11 -6.74
CA CYS A 105 -4.68 7.35 -6.66
C CYS A 105 -3.94 6.19 -5.97
N VAL A 106 -4.44 5.70 -4.83
CA VAL A 106 -3.86 4.52 -4.15
C VAL A 106 -3.97 3.27 -5.04
N SER A 107 -5.05 3.15 -5.81
CA SER A 107 -5.21 2.06 -6.76
C SER A 107 -4.16 2.10 -7.89
N CYS A 108 -3.73 3.29 -8.33
CA CYS A 108 -2.61 3.43 -9.28
C CYS A 108 -1.29 2.96 -8.65
N VAL A 109 -0.99 3.37 -7.41
CA VAL A 109 0.20 2.90 -6.69
C VAL A 109 0.19 1.39 -6.52
N ARG A 110 -0.97 0.81 -6.21
CA ARG A 110 -1.18 -0.64 -6.17
C ARG A 110 -0.88 -1.30 -7.52
N ALA A 111 -1.33 -0.73 -8.63
CA ALA A 111 -1.04 -1.25 -9.96
C ALA A 111 0.47 -1.27 -10.24
N VAL A 112 1.19 -0.21 -9.87
CA VAL A 112 2.67 -0.17 -9.94
C VAL A 112 3.29 -1.29 -9.10
N MET A 113 2.92 -1.39 -7.82
CA MET A 113 3.44 -2.42 -6.90
C MET A 113 3.09 -3.86 -7.33
N ASN A 114 2.04 -4.04 -8.13
CA ASN A 114 1.64 -5.34 -8.66
C ASN A 114 2.47 -5.80 -9.86
N SER A 115 3.30 -4.92 -10.44
CA SER A 115 4.24 -5.24 -11.51
C SER A 115 5.60 -5.63 -10.94
N SER A 116 6.34 -6.51 -11.64
CA SER A 116 7.69 -6.92 -11.24
C SER A 116 8.65 -5.73 -11.22
N ALA A 117 8.70 -4.95 -12.31
CA ALA A 117 9.52 -3.76 -12.39
C ALA A 117 9.18 -2.73 -11.29
N GLY A 118 7.89 -2.47 -11.05
CA GLY A 118 7.46 -1.49 -10.05
C GLY A 118 7.79 -1.88 -8.62
N ILE A 119 7.60 -3.15 -8.23
CA ILE A 119 7.95 -3.56 -6.86
C ILE A 119 9.46 -3.57 -6.63
N HIS A 120 10.26 -4.00 -7.62
CA HIS A 120 11.71 -3.94 -7.53
C HIS A 120 12.21 -2.49 -7.43
N PHE A 121 11.67 -1.60 -8.26
CA PHE A 121 11.98 -0.18 -8.21
C PHE A 121 11.67 0.46 -6.85
N ILE A 122 10.55 0.08 -6.22
CA ILE A 122 10.19 0.54 -4.86
C ILE A 122 11.14 -0.04 -3.80
N VAL A 123 11.50 -1.31 -3.90
CA VAL A 123 12.41 -1.97 -2.95
C VAL A 123 13.82 -1.37 -3.02
N ASP A 124 14.26 -0.94 -4.19
CA ASP A 124 15.57 -0.30 -4.37
C ASP A 124 15.60 1.15 -3.86
N ASN A 125 14.45 1.75 -3.52
CA ASN A 125 14.31 3.16 -3.15
C ASN A 125 13.44 3.34 -1.89
N GLU A 126 14.08 3.39 -0.72
CA GLU A 126 13.38 3.42 0.57
C GLU A 126 12.39 4.59 0.76
N GLY A 127 12.64 5.72 0.09
CA GLY A 127 11.80 6.92 0.19
C GLY A 127 10.35 6.70 -0.23
N TYR A 128 10.08 5.80 -1.17
CA TYR A 128 8.72 5.57 -1.66
C TYR A 128 7.80 4.95 -0.62
N VAL A 129 8.31 4.04 0.19
CA VAL A 129 7.50 3.34 1.21
C VAL A 129 7.18 4.29 2.37
N ARG A 130 8.11 5.18 2.73
CA ARG A 130 7.86 6.28 3.68
C ARG A 130 6.77 7.23 3.14
N LYS A 131 6.90 7.71 1.90
CA LYS A 131 5.87 8.55 1.25
C LYS A 131 4.51 7.84 1.23
N LEU A 132 4.46 6.55 0.88
CA LEU A 132 3.23 5.75 0.91
C LEU A 132 2.62 5.69 2.33
N SER A 133 3.43 5.55 3.38
CA SER A 133 2.93 5.51 4.76
C SER A 133 2.29 6.82 5.22
N GLN A 134 2.70 7.97 4.66
CA GLN A 134 2.07 9.26 4.93
C GLN A 134 0.59 9.27 4.49
N ALA A 135 0.23 8.45 3.50
CA ALA A 135 -1.14 8.30 3.06
C ALA A 135 -2.10 7.75 4.13
N LEU A 136 -1.58 7.18 5.22
CA LEU A 136 -2.37 6.78 6.39
C LEU A 136 -2.95 7.98 7.14
N ASP A 137 -2.43 9.19 6.92
CA ASP A 137 -2.93 10.43 7.50
C ASP A 137 -4.17 10.93 6.76
N THR A 138 -5.27 10.19 6.88
CA THR A 138 -6.58 10.52 6.30
C THR A 138 -7.68 10.05 7.24
N SER A 139 -8.88 10.59 7.14
CA SER A 139 -10.06 10.00 7.79
C SER A 139 -10.66 8.84 6.98
N ASN A 140 -10.22 8.65 5.74
CA ASN A 140 -10.77 7.64 4.83
C ASN A 140 -10.27 6.23 5.18
N THR A 141 -11.09 5.47 5.89
CA THR A 141 -10.82 4.07 6.27
C THR A 141 -10.49 3.18 5.08
N MET A 142 -11.11 3.41 3.91
CA MET A 142 -10.84 2.60 2.72
C MET A 142 -9.43 2.86 2.19
N VAL A 143 -8.95 4.11 2.23
CA VAL A 143 -7.57 4.45 1.85
C VAL A 143 -6.58 3.80 2.81
N LYS A 144 -6.80 3.94 4.12
CA LYS A 144 -5.95 3.28 5.13
C LYS A 144 -5.90 1.78 4.92
N LYS A 145 -7.05 1.14 4.70
CA LYS A 145 -7.14 -0.29 4.39
C LYS A 145 -6.23 -0.67 3.22
N GLN A 146 -6.31 0.06 2.10
CA GLN A 146 -5.48 -0.21 0.93
C GLN A 146 -3.99 0.03 1.20
N VAL A 147 -3.63 1.08 1.92
CA VAL A 147 -2.22 1.38 2.26
C VAL A 147 -1.64 0.30 3.17
N PHE A 148 -2.39 -0.15 4.18
CA PHE A 148 -1.98 -1.26 5.03
C PHE A 148 -1.83 -2.56 4.25
N GLU A 149 -2.75 -2.86 3.34
CA GLU A 149 -2.66 -3.99 2.41
C GLU A 149 -1.36 -3.96 1.59
N LEU A 150 -0.98 -2.79 1.07
CA LEU A 150 0.26 -2.62 0.31
C LEU A 150 1.51 -2.83 1.19
N LEU A 151 1.52 -2.30 2.42
CA LEU A 151 2.62 -2.53 3.37
C LEU A 151 2.75 -4.01 3.74
N ALA A 152 1.62 -4.69 3.98
CA ALA A 152 1.61 -6.12 4.27
C ALA A 152 2.15 -6.93 3.08
N ALA A 153 1.68 -6.62 1.87
CA ALA A 153 2.15 -7.28 0.66
C ALA A 153 3.66 -7.07 0.47
N LEU A 154 4.13 -5.82 0.55
CA LEU A 154 5.56 -5.49 0.45
C LEU A 154 6.39 -6.26 1.49
N SER A 155 5.88 -6.36 2.72
CA SER A 155 6.60 -7.08 3.78
C SER A 155 6.77 -8.57 3.48
N MET A 156 5.80 -9.17 2.80
CA MET A 156 5.82 -10.59 2.42
C MET A 156 6.62 -10.87 1.14
N PHE A 157 6.86 -9.84 0.32
CA PHE A 157 7.56 -9.96 -0.96
C PHE A 157 9.03 -10.35 -0.76
N SER A 158 9.77 -9.64 0.10
CA SER A 158 11.19 -9.91 0.35
C SER A 158 11.61 -9.44 1.75
N SER A 159 12.77 -9.91 2.24
CA SER A 159 13.32 -9.41 3.51
C SER A 159 13.58 -7.91 3.47
N GLU A 160 13.95 -7.37 2.30
CA GLU A 160 14.14 -5.94 2.11
C GLU A 160 12.79 -5.19 2.12
N GLY A 161 11.77 -5.73 1.44
CA GLY A 161 10.40 -5.19 1.54
C GLY A 161 9.88 -5.20 2.97
N HIS A 162 10.20 -6.23 3.76
CA HIS A 162 9.90 -6.27 5.19
C HIS A 162 10.61 -5.16 5.97
N ARG A 163 11.92 -4.98 5.74
CA ARG A 163 12.70 -3.90 6.34
C ARG A 163 12.09 -2.53 6.04
N LEU A 164 11.74 -2.28 4.77
CA LEU A 164 11.15 -1.02 4.31
C LEU A 164 9.76 -0.77 4.90
N ALA A 165 8.92 -1.80 5.01
CA ALA A 165 7.61 -1.65 5.66
C ALA A 165 7.76 -1.26 7.15
N LEU A 166 8.72 -1.85 7.86
CA LEU A 166 9.01 -1.50 9.25
C LEU A 166 9.63 -0.09 9.38
N ASP A 167 10.53 0.27 8.48
CA ASP A 167 11.14 1.59 8.42
C ASP A 167 10.09 2.68 8.17
N ALA A 168 9.15 2.44 7.25
CA ALA A 168 8.05 3.36 6.97
C ALA A 168 7.12 3.55 8.19
N LEU A 169 6.82 2.47 8.94
CA LEU A 169 6.04 2.57 10.17
C LEU A 169 6.80 3.30 11.30
N GLU A 170 8.11 3.11 11.39
CA GLU A 170 8.98 3.86 12.32
C GLU A 170 9.07 5.34 11.93
N HIS A 171 9.16 5.65 10.64
CA HIS A 171 9.10 7.02 10.13
C HIS A 171 7.75 7.68 10.43
N TYR A 172 6.64 6.99 10.15
CA TYR A 172 5.29 7.47 10.44
C TYR A 172 5.10 7.74 11.94
N LYS A 173 5.65 6.88 12.81
CA LYS A 173 5.66 7.10 14.26
C LYS A 173 6.30 8.45 14.61
N CYS A 174 7.47 8.75 14.06
CA CYS A 174 8.16 10.02 14.32
C CYS A 174 7.35 11.22 13.81
N VAL A 175 6.83 11.15 12.58
CA VAL A 175 6.03 12.23 11.97
C VAL A 175 4.75 12.50 12.76
N LYS A 176 4.08 11.46 13.26
CA LYS A 176 2.83 11.58 14.03
C LYS A 176 3.03 11.56 15.53
N THR A 177 4.28 11.71 15.99
CA THR A 177 4.66 11.75 17.42
C THR A 177 4.06 10.60 18.24
N GLN A 178 3.99 9.40 17.65
CA GLN A 178 3.47 8.22 18.32
C GLN A 178 4.55 7.59 19.20
N GLN A 179 4.13 6.87 20.23
CA GLN A 179 5.05 6.23 21.17
C GLN A 179 5.75 5.01 20.54
N TYR A 180 5.03 4.24 19.71
CA TYR A 180 5.54 2.99 19.12
C TYR A 180 5.20 2.88 17.64
N ARG A 181 6.07 2.22 16.87
CA ARG A 181 5.91 2.05 15.41
C ARG A 181 4.61 1.35 15.00
N PHE A 182 4.10 0.47 15.85
CA PHE A 182 2.86 -0.25 15.61
C PHE A 182 1.63 0.43 16.22
N SER A 183 1.79 1.58 16.89
CA SER A 183 0.66 2.33 17.46
C SER A 183 -0.37 2.69 16.40
N VAL A 184 0.03 3.04 15.18
CA VAL A 184 -0.91 3.34 14.09
C VAL A 184 -1.86 2.18 13.81
N ILE A 185 -1.36 0.95 13.66
CA ILE A 185 -2.20 -0.25 13.41
C ILE A 185 -3.11 -0.52 14.61
N MET A 186 -2.55 -0.42 15.83
CA MET A 186 -3.25 -0.76 17.06
C MET A 186 -4.34 0.26 17.43
N ASN A 187 -4.13 1.54 17.10
CA ASN A 187 -5.11 2.58 17.30
C ASN A 187 -6.30 2.38 16.36
N GLU A 188 -6.05 2.11 15.08
CA GLU A 188 -7.10 1.81 14.10
C GLU A 188 -7.90 0.56 14.49
N LEU A 189 -7.23 -0.50 14.94
CA LEU A 189 -7.87 -1.74 15.37
C LEU A 189 -8.76 -1.54 16.60
N ARG A 190 -8.40 -0.59 17.48
CA ARG A 190 -9.17 -0.27 18.69
C ARG A 190 -10.38 0.62 18.40
N SER A 191 -10.25 1.52 17.42
CA SER A 191 -11.26 2.56 17.15
C SER A 191 -12.32 2.13 16.15
N THR A 192 -12.01 1.20 15.25
CA THR A 192 -12.95 0.79 14.20
C THR A 192 -13.97 -0.23 14.71
N ASP A 193 -15.16 -0.22 14.12
CA ASP A 193 -16.21 -1.25 14.17
C ASP A 193 -16.36 -1.99 12.82
N ASN A 194 -15.59 -1.58 11.81
CA ASN A 194 -15.64 -2.15 10.46
C ASN A 194 -14.90 -3.49 10.42
N VAL A 195 -15.66 -4.59 10.47
CA VAL A 195 -15.13 -5.96 10.50
C VAL A 195 -14.17 -6.26 9.33
N PRO A 196 -14.51 -5.97 8.04
CA PRO A 196 -13.54 -6.13 6.95
C PRO A 196 -12.21 -5.40 7.16
N TYR A 197 -12.24 -4.19 7.74
CA TYR A 197 -11.03 -3.44 8.04
C TYR A 197 -10.24 -4.06 9.20
N MET A 198 -10.91 -4.54 10.26
CA MET A 198 -10.25 -5.29 11.34
C MET A 198 -9.52 -6.51 10.80
N VAL A 199 -10.12 -7.27 9.88
CA VAL A 199 -9.49 -8.43 9.24
C VAL A 199 -8.24 -8.03 8.47
N THR A 200 -8.27 -6.91 7.74
CA THR A 200 -7.08 -6.35 7.09
C THR A 200 -5.99 -6.00 8.11
N LEU A 201 -6.32 -5.30 9.19
CA LEU A 201 -5.36 -4.90 10.22
C LEU A 201 -4.71 -6.12 10.89
N LEU A 202 -5.48 -7.15 11.23
CA LEU A 202 -4.95 -8.40 11.77
C LEU A 202 -4.07 -9.15 10.76
N SER A 203 -4.45 -9.11 9.48
CA SER A 203 -3.65 -9.70 8.40
C SER A 203 -2.31 -8.98 8.23
N VAL A 204 -2.27 -7.67 8.41
CA VAL A 204 -1.04 -6.87 8.40
C VAL A 204 -0.15 -7.23 9.58
N ILE A 205 -0.71 -7.32 10.79
CA ILE A 205 0.03 -7.78 11.98
C ILE A 205 0.67 -9.15 11.72
N ASN A 206 -0.13 -10.09 11.19
CA ASN A 206 0.34 -11.43 10.87
C ASN A 206 1.43 -11.43 9.78
N ALA A 207 1.28 -10.62 8.73
CA ALA A 207 2.25 -10.50 7.65
C ALA A 207 3.59 -9.95 8.17
N LEU A 208 3.56 -8.90 8.99
CA LEU A 208 4.75 -8.32 9.61
C LEU A 208 5.46 -9.34 10.51
N ILE A 209 4.72 -10.02 11.40
CA ILE A 209 5.30 -11.03 12.28
C ILE A 209 5.86 -12.20 11.47
N PHE A 210 5.17 -12.68 10.45
CA PHE A 210 5.62 -13.82 9.66
C PHE A 210 6.86 -13.51 8.82
N SER A 211 6.95 -12.29 8.29
CA SER A 211 8.06 -11.84 7.44
C SER A 211 9.35 -11.58 8.20
N ALA A 212 9.31 -11.54 9.54
CA ALA A 212 10.49 -11.39 10.37
C ALA A 212 11.43 -12.63 10.28
N ASP A 213 12.73 -12.37 10.20
CA ASP A 213 13.76 -13.39 10.00
C ASP A 213 14.00 -14.23 11.26
N GLY A 214 13.60 -15.50 11.21
CA GLY A 214 13.86 -16.47 12.27
C GLY A 214 12.96 -16.33 13.51
N LEU A 215 12.91 -17.39 14.33
CA LEU A 215 11.95 -17.50 15.43
C LEU A 215 12.09 -16.40 16.49
N GLN A 216 13.32 -15.98 16.80
CA GLN A 216 13.57 -14.95 17.81
C GLN A 216 13.01 -13.58 17.39
N GLN A 217 13.19 -13.18 16.14
CA GLN A 217 12.68 -11.90 15.66
C GLN A 217 11.15 -11.89 15.57
N ARG A 218 10.54 -13.01 15.17
CA ARG A 218 9.08 -13.19 15.19
C ARG A 218 8.52 -13.11 16.61
N ASP A 219 9.21 -13.71 17.57
CA ASP A 219 8.84 -13.65 18.99
C ASP A 219 8.93 -12.22 19.54
N LYS A 220 10.03 -11.52 19.26
CA LYS A 220 10.21 -10.11 19.62
C LYS A 220 9.08 -9.24 19.06
N MET A 221 8.77 -9.37 17.78
CA MET A 221 7.71 -8.58 17.15
C MET A 221 6.33 -8.89 17.72
N ARG A 222 6.04 -10.17 17.99
CA ARG A 222 4.79 -10.56 18.66
C ARG A 222 4.68 -9.91 20.05
N LYS A 223 5.78 -9.89 20.81
CA LYS A 223 5.83 -9.23 22.12
C LYS A 223 5.59 -7.73 22.03
N GLU A 224 6.05 -7.05 20.97
CA GLU A 224 5.71 -5.64 20.73
C GLU A 224 4.19 -5.43 20.60
N PHE A 225 3.50 -6.24 19.79
CA PHE A 225 2.04 -6.17 19.67
C PHE A 225 1.30 -6.55 20.95
N ILE A 226 1.79 -7.55 21.70
CA ILE A 226 1.24 -7.91 23.00
C ILE A 226 1.40 -6.74 23.99
N GLY A 227 2.55 -6.07 24.01
CA GLY A 227 2.80 -4.87 24.81
C GLY A 227 1.86 -3.72 24.46
N LEU A 228 1.39 -3.65 23.21
CA LEU A 228 0.34 -2.74 22.75
C LEU A 228 -1.09 -3.26 22.97
N GLN A 229 -1.26 -4.25 23.85
CA GLN A 229 -2.54 -4.81 24.28
C GLN A 229 -3.34 -5.56 23.21
N LEU A 230 -2.69 -6.13 22.18
CA LEU A 230 -3.37 -6.91 21.14
C LEU A 230 -4.28 -8.00 21.71
N LEU A 231 -3.82 -8.72 22.75
CA LEU A 231 -4.59 -9.82 23.37
C LEU A 231 -5.91 -9.36 24.00
N GLN A 232 -6.02 -8.10 24.41
CA GLN A 232 -7.26 -7.55 24.99
C GLN A 232 -8.30 -7.22 23.92
N LEU A 233 -7.87 -7.03 22.66
CA LEU A 233 -8.76 -6.76 21.53
C LEU A 233 -9.30 -8.04 20.89
N LEU A 234 -8.56 -9.16 20.96
CA LEU A 234 -8.96 -10.44 20.35
C LEU A 234 -10.33 -10.97 20.81
N PRO A 235 -10.75 -10.87 22.08
CA PRO A 235 -12.08 -11.32 22.49
C PRO A 235 -13.23 -10.55 21.82
N LYS A 236 -13.01 -9.30 21.41
CA LYS A 236 -14.02 -8.49 20.70
C LYS A 236 -14.20 -8.91 19.23
N LEU A 237 -13.33 -9.77 18.73
CA LEU A 237 -13.26 -10.21 17.33
C LEU A 237 -13.83 -11.63 17.14
N ARG A 238 -14.31 -12.26 18.20
CA ARG A 238 -15.02 -13.55 18.18
C ARG A 238 -16.52 -13.31 18.10
#